data_AF-A0ABD6V939-F1
#
_entry.id   AF-A0ABD6V939-F1
#
_cell.length_a   1.000
_cell.length_b   1.000
_cell.length_c   1.000
_cell.angle_alpha   90.00
_cell.angle_beta   90.00
_cell.angle_gamma   90.00
#
_symmetry.space_group_name_H-M   'P 1'
#
loop_
_entity.id
_entity.type
_entity.pdbx_description
1 polymer ?
#
loop_
_entity_poly.entity_id
_entity_poly.type
_entity_poly.pdbx_seq_one_letter_code
_entity_poly.pdbx_strand_id
1 'polypeptide(L)'
;MKLIFTLIFSAFFAVYGIYFFKFHGPLSSGQDIWGQFGDFVGGTLNPILSFITIYLLYKTIVLQQESLQKTQESLALSRDSYELSKTELSKSREFLDSQNQLIGLQKFEGAFYEISKLIIEAVNTSKHIFDGVEYIGSSGLDILLIKLLDEVEAKKSITWTNDFFDNNENFYSLIKLSSGVFSLINKSSLTQDEKNNYLLLLASILPSCLINAICFIRLVGDWPLSRHFEDCGFYEIAGIAEAYDEILNLEKYRN
;
A
#
# COMPACT_ATOMS: atom_id res chain seq x y z
N MET A 1 57.02 11.21 -16.88
CA MET A 1 57.38 10.50 -18.13
C MET A 1 58.44 11.23 -18.95
N LYS A 2 58.25 12.50 -19.34
CA LYS A 2 59.25 13.26 -20.14
C LYS A 2 60.66 13.24 -19.52
N LEU A 3 60.78 13.52 -18.21
CA LEU A 3 62.07 13.55 -17.50
C LEU A 3 62.83 12.21 -17.52
N ILE A 4 62.13 11.09 -17.42
CA ILE A 4 62.72 9.74 -17.43
C ILE A 4 63.24 9.38 -18.81
N PHE A 5 62.47 9.69 -19.85
CA PHE A 5 62.93 9.55 -21.24
C PHE A 5 64.17 10.41 -21.50
N THR A 6 64.20 11.65 -21.00
CA THR A 6 65.37 12.53 -21.11
C THR A 6 66.59 11.95 -20.39
N LEU A 7 66.41 11.37 -19.20
CA LEU A 7 67.50 10.72 -18.44
C LEU A 7 68.05 9.48 -19.14
N ILE A 8 67.17 8.61 -19.68
CA ILE A 8 67.58 7.43 -20.44
C ILE A 8 68.36 7.84 -21.69
N PHE A 9 67.86 8.82 -22.44
CA PHE A 9 68.51 9.32 -23.65
C PHE A 9 69.85 9.97 -23.32
N SER A 10 69.94 10.78 -22.27
CA SER A 10 71.19 11.40 -21.82
C SER A 10 72.22 10.36 -21.38
N ALA A 11 71.82 9.32 -20.63
CA ALA A 11 72.71 8.23 -20.24
C ALA A 11 73.24 7.44 -21.45
N PHE A 12 72.38 7.21 -22.46
CA PHE A 12 72.76 6.56 -23.70
C PHE A 12 73.82 7.36 -24.47
N PHE A 13 73.58 8.66 -24.69
CA PHE A 13 74.55 9.53 -25.37
C PHE A 13 75.84 9.72 -24.56
N ALA A 14 75.78 9.73 -23.22
CA ALA A 14 76.96 9.83 -22.38
C ALA A 14 77.86 8.59 -22.47
N VAL A 15 77.30 7.38 -22.46
CA VAL A 15 78.07 6.12 -22.57
C VAL A 15 78.76 6.03 -23.93
N TYR A 16 78.04 6.34 -25.01
CA TYR A 16 78.61 6.38 -26.36
C TYR A 16 79.65 7.50 -26.51
N GLY A 17 79.37 8.70 -25.99
CA GLY A 17 80.28 9.85 -26.03
C GLY A 17 81.59 9.59 -25.29
N ILE A 18 81.53 8.99 -24.09
CA ILE A 18 82.72 8.62 -23.31
C ILE A 18 83.52 7.53 -24.03
N TYR A 19 82.85 6.55 -24.64
CA TYR A 19 83.53 5.49 -25.40
C TYR A 19 84.32 6.07 -26.58
N PHE A 20 83.68 6.86 -27.45
CA PHE A 20 84.35 7.45 -28.62
C PHE A 20 85.41 8.50 -28.23
N PHE A 21 85.23 9.21 -27.11
CA PHE A 21 86.23 10.15 -26.60
C PHE A 21 87.47 9.46 -26.00
N LYS A 22 87.35 8.21 -25.53
CA LYS A 22 88.49 7.48 -24.96
C LYS A 22 89.16 6.56 -25.98
N PHE A 23 88.37 5.97 -26.87
CA PHE A 23 88.80 5.02 -27.89
C PHE A 23 88.53 5.62 -29.28
N HIS A 24 89.48 6.42 -29.78
CA HIS A 24 89.42 7.02 -31.11
C HIS A 24 90.10 6.11 -32.15
N GLY A 25 89.49 5.88 -33.32
CA GLY A 25 90.06 5.08 -34.41
C GLY A 25 89.09 4.76 -35.57
N PRO A 26 89.58 4.17 -36.69
CA PRO A 26 88.73 3.69 -37.78
C PRO A 26 87.87 2.49 -37.35
N LEU A 27 86.75 2.25 -38.03
CA LEU A 27 85.88 1.11 -37.74
C LEU A 27 86.65 -0.21 -37.93
N SER A 28 86.64 -1.05 -36.90
CA SER A 28 87.32 -2.35 -36.95
C SER A 28 86.56 -3.33 -37.85
N SER A 29 87.30 -4.12 -38.64
CA SER A 29 86.80 -5.28 -39.38
C SER A 29 86.81 -6.57 -38.56
N GLY A 30 87.41 -6.55 -37.37
CA GLY A 30 87.45 -7.68 -36.42
C GLY A 30 86.18 -7.76 -35.58
N GLN A 31 85.51 -8.92 -35.60
CA GLN A 31 84.26 -9.17 -34.89
C GLN A 31 84.42 -9.19 -33.35
N ASP A 32 85.62 -9.55 -32.88
CA ASP A 32 86.03 -9.57 -31.47
C ASP A 32 86.00 -8.17 -30.82
N ILE A 33 86.43 -7.13 -31.55
CA ILE A 33 86.41 -5.74 -31.10
C ILE A 33 84.97 -5.22 -30.95
N TRP A 34 84.07 -5.64 -31.85
CA TRP A 34 82.63 -5.34 -31.72
C TRP A 34 81.98 -6.04 -30.52
N GLY A 35 82.45 -7.24 -30.17
CA GLY A 35 82.05 -7.94 -28.94
C GLY A 35 82.44 -7.15 -27.68
N GLN A 36 83.70 -6.72 -27.58
CA GLN A 36 84.19 -5.94 -26.43
C GLN A 36 83.50 -4.57 -26.30
N PHE A 37 83.18 -3.92 -27.42
CA PHE A 37 82.37 -2.70 -27.44
C PHE A 37 80.96 -2.97 -26.88
N GLY A 38 80.32 -4.02 -27.36
CA GLY A 38 79.02 -4.48 -26.85
C GLY A 38 79.07 -4.76 -25.35
N ASP A 39 80.14 -5.37 -24.85
CA ASP A 39 80.34 -5.65 -23.43
C ASP A 39 80.50 -4.38 -22.60
N PHE A 40 81.20 -3.35 -23.09
CA PHE A 40 81.33 -2.06 -22.40
C PHE A 40 79.99 -1.31 -22.35
N VAL A 41 79.33 -1.17 -23.50
CA VAL A 41 78.03 -0.48 -23.63
C VAL A 41 76.99 -1.21 -22.80
N GLY A 42 76.85 -2.53 -22.99
CA GLY A 42 75.94 -3.38 -22.25
C GLY A 42 76.25 -3.43 -20.76
N GLY A 43 77.53 -3.56 -20.38
CA GLY A 43 77.99 -3.61 -19.00
C GLY A 43 77.76 -2.31 -18.22
N THR A 44 77.69 -1.16 -18.90
CA THR A 44 77.44 0.14 -18.28
C THR A 44 75.97 0.56 -18.35
N LEU A 45 75.30 0.39 -19.50
CA LEU A 45 73.90 0.76 -19.67
C LEU A 45 72.94 -0.20 -18.96
N ASN A 46 73.18 -1.51 -18.97
CA ASN A 46 72.23 -2.46 -18.36
C ASN A 46 72.03 -2.20 -16.87
N PRO A 47 73.07 -1.96 -16.04
CA PRO A 47 72.86 -1.62 -14.62
C PRO A 47 72.05 -0.33 -14.44
N ILE A 48 72.31 0.71 -15.25
CA ILE A 48 71.58 1.99 -15.19
C ILE A 48 70.10 1.79 -15.56
N LEU A 49 69.83 1.12 -16.68
CA LEU A 49 68.48 0.83 -17.15
C LEU A 49 67.73 -0.10 -16.18
N SER A 50 68.43 -1.07 -15.58
CA SER A 50 67.86 -1.97 -14.58
C SER A 50 67.45 -1.19 -13.32
N PHE A 51 68.28 -0.27 -12.84
CA PHE A 51 67.93 0.58 -11.69
C PHE A 51 66.73 1.47 -11.97
N ILE A 52 66.69 2.11 -13.15
CA ILE A 52 65.52 2.90 -13.58
C ILE A 52 64.26 2.03 -13.65
N THR A 53 64.38 0.81 -14.18
CA THR A 53 63.25 -0.14 -14.27
C THR A 53 62.71 -0.51 -12.89
N ILE A 54 63.60 -0.82 -11.93
CA ILE A 54 63.20 -1.12 -10.54
C ILE A 54 62.52 0.09 -9.90
N TYR A 55 63.05 1.31 -10.10
CA TYR A 55 62.43 2.53 -9.58
C TYR A 55 61.03 2.79 -10.17
N LEU A 56 60.86 2.58 -11.48
CA LEU A 56 59.56 2.71 -12.13
C LEU A 56 58.56 1.66 -11.62
N LEU A 57 58.99 0.41 -11.47
CA LEU A 57 58.17 -0.65 -10.89
C LEU A 57 57.74 -0.28 -9.47
N TYR A 58 58.66 0.20 -8.63
CA TYR A 58 58.35 0.68 -7.29
C TYR A 58 57.30 1.80 -7.32
N LYS A 59 57.48 2.82 -8.18
CA LYS A 59 56.50 3.89 -8.32
C LYS A 59 55.14 3.40 -8.80
N THR A 60 55.11 2.45 -9.73
CA THR A 60 53.86 1.82 -10.18
C THR A 60 53.16 1.09 -9.04
N ILE A 61 53.89 0.33 -8.21
CA ILE A 61 53.31 -0.38 -7.05
C ILE A 61 52.71 0.61 -6.07
N VAL A 62 53.40 1.71 -5.74
CA VAL A 62 52.88 2.74 -4.83
C VAL A 62 51.59 3.36 -5.38
N LEU A 63 51.57 3.74 -6.67
CA LEU A 63 50.36 4.30 -7.30
C LEU A 63 49.22 3.29 -7.35
N GLN A 64 49.51 2.02 -7.60
CA GLN A 64 48.51 0.95 -7.56
C GLN A 64 47.93 0.77 -6.16
N GLN A 65 48.76 0.81 -5.12
CA GLN A 65 48.32 0.75 -3.72
C GLN A 65 47.40 1.93 -3.36
N GLU A 66 47.78 3.15 -3.72
CA GLU A 66 46.95 4.34 -3.50
C GLU A 66 45.61 4.26 -4.25
N SER A 67 45.62 3.78 -5.50
CA SER A 67 44.40 3.59 -6.30
C SER A 67 43.48 2.53 -5.69
N LEU A 68 44.06 1.42 -5.20
CA LEU A 68 43.32 0.36 -4.52
C LEU A 68 42.67 0.89 -3.23
N GLN A 69 43.41 1.68 -2.43
CA GLN A 69 42.86 2.28 -1.22
C GLN A 69 41.68 3.20 -1.53
N LYS A 70 41.81 4.12 -2.50
CA LYS A 70 40.70 5.01 -2.92
C LYS A 70 39.50 4.24 -3.45
N THR A 71 39.74 3.14 -4.16
CA THR A 71 38.68 2.26 -4.66
C THR A 71 37.95 1.58 -3.51
N GLN A 72 38.68 1.09 -2.50
CA GLN A 72 38.10 0.48 -1.30
C GLN A 72 37.26 1.50 -0.50
N GLU A 73 37.75 2.72 -0.32
CA GLU A 73 37.02 3.81 0.34
C GLU A 73 35.73 4.16 -0.43
N SER A 74 35.81 4.29 -1.75
CA SER A 74 34.64 4.57 -2.59
C SER A 74 33.61 3.43 -2.55
N LEU A 75 34.07 2.18 -2.53
CA LEU A 75 33.20 1.01 -2.37
C LEU A 75 32.55 0.96 -0.99
N ALA A 76 33.26 1.35 0.07
CA ALA A 76 32.69 1.44 1.42
C ALA A 76 31.57 2.48 1.46
N LEU A 77 31.82 3.71 0.98
CA LEU A 77 30.80 4.76 0.88
C LEU A 77 29.59 4.35 0.03
N SER A 78 29.83 3.64 -1.07
CA SER A 78 28.75 3.12 -1.93
C SER A 78 27.93 2.05 -1.24
N ARG A 79 28.55 1.19 -0.43
CA ARG A 79 27.84 0.18 0.38
C ARG A 79 26.99 0.85 1.45
N ASP A 80 27.54 1.82 2.16
CA ASP A 80 26.82 2.56 3.20
C ASP A 80 25.59 3.29 2.61
N SER A 81 25.77 3.96 1.47
CA SER A 81 24.68 4.64 0.75
C SER A 81 23.60 3.66 0.29
N TYR A 82 23.99 2.47 -0.14
CA TYR A 82 23.06 1.42 -0.58
C TYR A 82 22.24 0.85 0.58
N GLU A 83 22.87 0.59 1.73
CA GLU A 83 22.18 0.11 2.93
C GLU A 83 21.24 1.18 3.52
N LEU A 84 21.63 2.46 3.48
CA LEU A 84 20.72 3.57 3.81
C LEU A 84 19.51 3.60 2.87
N SER A 85 19.72 3.51 1.56
CA SER A 85 18.64 3.50 0.57
C SER A 85 17.68 2.32 0.76
N LYS A 86 18.20 1.12 1.05
CA LYS A 86 17.38 -0.05 1.41
C LYS A 86 16.52 0.21 2.65
N THR A 87 17.10 0.84 3.67
CA THR A 87 16.40 1.17 4.92
C THR A 87 15.28 2.16 4.65
N GLU A 88 15.53 3.21 3.87
CA GLU A 88 14.52 4.20 3.48
C GLU A 88 13.39 3.56 2.64
N LEU A 89 13.74 2.65 1.72
CA LEU A 89 12.75 1.91 0.93
C LEU A 89 11.87 1.01 1.80
N SER A 90 12.44 0.34 2.82
CA SER A 90 11.65 -0.46 3.77
C SER A 90 10.65 0.41 4.53
N LYS A 91 11.12 1.52 5.10
CA LYS A 91 10.26 2.49 5.81
C LYS A 91 9.17 3.07 4.91
N SER A 92 9.52 3.38 3.66
CA SER A 92 8.56 3.89 2.67
C SER A 92 7.48 2.85 2.35
N ARG A 93 7.85 1.56 2.20
CA ARG A 93 6.87 0.47 2.01
C ARG A 93 5.94 0.32 3.20
N GLU A 94 6.48 0.33 4.42
CA GLU A 94 5.68 0.26 5.66
C GLU A 94 4.68 1.43 5.74
N PHE A 95 5.13 2.64 5.42
CA PHE A 95 4.25 3.81 5.39
C PHE A 95 3.18 3.69 4.31
N LEU A 96 3.52 3.25 3.10
CA LEU A 96 2.56 3.04 2.02
C LEU A 96 1.52 1.98 2.36
N ASP A 97 1.91 0.89 3.04
CA ASP A 97 0.97 -0.14 3.49
C ASP A 97 -0.01 0.41 4.52
N SER A 98 0.50 1.11 5.54
CA SER A 98 -0.35 1.81 6.52
C SER A 98 -1.28 2.84 5.86
N GLN A 99 -0.79 3.57 4.86
CA GLN A 99 -1.60 4.54 4.12
C GLN A 99 -2.70 3.86 3.30
N ASN A 100 -2.41 2.73 2.65
CA ASN A 100 -3.42 1.96 1.92
C ASN A 100 -4.52 1.43 2.85
N GLN A 101 -4.16 0.98 4.05
CA GLN A 101 -5.13 0.56 5.07
C GLN A 101 -6.03 1.74 5.51
N LEU A 102 -5.44 2.91 5.78
CA LEU A 102 -6.19 4.12 6.11
C LEU A 102 -7.12 4.57 4.98
N ILE A 103 -6.67 4.52 3.72
CA ILE A 103 -7.50 4.82 2.56
C ILE A 103 -8.67 3.83 2.46
N GLY A 104 -8.42 2.55 2.74
CA GLY A 104 -9.47 1.54 2.81
C GLY A 104 -10.55 1.89 3.83
N LEU A 105 -10.14 2.27 5.05
CA LEU A 105 -11.04 2.71 6.11
C LEU A 105 -11.82 3.96 5.71
N GLN A 106 -11.15 4.99 5.16
CA GLN A 106 -11.80 6.22 4.72
C GLN A 106 -12.84 5.97 3.62
N LYS A 107 -12.56 5.06 2.68
CA LYS A 107 -13.54 4.67 1.64
C LYS A 107 -14.75 3.98 2.25
N PHE A 108 -14.54 3.08 3.21
CA PHE A 108 -15.62 2.45 3.95
C PHE A 108 -16.45 3.49 4.70
N GLU A 109 -15.82 4.37 5.48
CA GLU A 109 -16.50 5.41 6.24
C GLU A 109 -17.29 6.35 5.32
N GLY A 110 -16.68 6.78 4.21
CA GLY A 110 -17.36 7.60 3.21
C GLY A 110 -18.62 6.91 2.66
N ALA A 111 -18.53 5.62 2.30
CA ALA A 111 -19.69 4.85 1.85
C ALA A 111 -20.74 4.67 2.96
N PHE A 112 -20.32 4.40 4.20
CA PHE A 112 -21.20 4.26 5.35
C PHE A 112 -22.00 5.55 5.60
N TYR A 113 -21.34 6.69 5.65
CA TYR A 113 -22.01 7.98 5.88
C TYR A 113 -22.91 8.36 4.72
N GLU A 114 -22.48 8.14 3.47
CA GLU A 114 -23.29 8.49 2.30
C GLU A 114 -24.56 7.62 2.21
N ILE A 115 -24.45 6.30 2.43
CA ILE A 115 -25.64 5.43 2.45
C ILE A 115 -26.54 5.77 3.64
N SER A 116 -25.98 6.05 4.82
CA SER A 116 -26.77 6.47 5.99
C SER A 116 -27.56 7.74 5.70
N LYS A 117 -26.95 8.73 5.03
CA LYS A 117 -27.62 9.95 4.60
C LYS A 117 -28.73 9.66 3.57
N LEU A 118 -28.44 8.83 2.57
CA LEU A 118 -29.44 8.42 1.57
C LEU A 118 -30.63 7.69 2.22
N ILE A 119 -30.41 6.89 3.26
CA ILE A 119 -31.49 6.24 4.03
C ILE A 119 -32.37 7.30 4.69
N ILE A 120 -31.78 8.27 5.40
CA ILE A 120 -32.54 9.35 6.06
C ILE A 120 -33.33 10.15 5.03
N GLU A 121 -32.72 10.48 3.89
CA GLU A 121 -33.38 11.20 2.81
C GLU A 121 -34.52 10.38 2.19
N ALA A 122 -34.31 9.09 1.97
CA ALA A 122 -35.34 8.18 1.48
C ALA A 122 -36.52 8.07 2.46
N VAL A 123 -36.27 8.01 3.77
CA VAL A 123 -37.33 8.06 4.79
C VAL A 123 -38.07 9.40 4.71
N ASN A 124 -37.36 10.53 4.68
CA ASN A 124 -37.97 11.86 4.69
C ASN A 124 -38.79 12.17 3.44
N THR A 125 -38.47 11.53 2.31
CA THR A 125 -39.14 11.72 1.03
C THR A 125 -40.13 10.61 0.69
N SER A 126 -40.22 9.55 1.50
CA SER A 126 -41.13 8.44 1.24
C SER A 126 -42.58 8.92 1.32
N LYS A 127 -43.38 8.45 0.37
CA LYS A 127 -44.81 8.76 0.25
C LYS A 127 -45.60 7.49 0.43
N HIS A 128 -46.57 7.54 1.34
CA HIS A 128 -47.44 6.43 1.65
C HIS A 128 -48.89 6.91 1.60
N ILE A 129 -49.72 6.24 0.78
CA ILE A 129 -51.13 6.60 0.60
C ILE A 129 -51.99 5.56 1.29
N PHE A 130 -52.81 6.00 2.24
CA PHE A 130 -53.82 5.15 2.88
C PHE A 130 -55.15 5.87 2.91
N ASP A 131 -56.23 5.16 2.60
CA ASP A 131 -57.60 5.69 2.62
C ASP A 131 -57.75 7.00 1.82
N GLY A 132 -56.97 7.15 0.76
CA GLY A 132 -56.94 8.36 -0.08
C GLY A 132 -56.15 9.55 0.49
N VAL A 133 -55.53 9.40 1.67
CA VAL A 133 -54.68 10.43 2.29
C VAL A 133 -53.21 10.09 2.06
N GLU A 134 -52.46 11.05 1.52
CA GLU A 134 -51.02 10.96 1.34
C GLU A 134 -50.29 11.42 2.61
N TYR A 135 -49.42 10.56 3.13
CA TYR A 135 -48.51 10.86 4.22
C TYR A 135 -47.07 10.80 3.72
N ILE A 136 -46.25 11.71 4.23
CA ILE A 136 -44.87 11.89 3.76
C ILE A 136 -43.92 11.81 4.96
N GLY A 137 -42.74 11.26 4.75
CA GLY A 137 -41.67 11.27 5.74
C GLY A 137 -41.89 10.26 6.85
N SER A 138 -41.20 10.48 7.98
CA SER A 138 -41.24 9.58 9.14
C SER A 138 -42.66 9.31 9.63
N SER A 139 -43.51 10.33 9.69
CA SER A 139 -44.90 10.20 10.13
C SER A 139 -45.75 9.35 9.18
N GLY A 140 -45.48 9.37 7.87
CA GLY A 140 -46.16 8.48 6.93
C GLY A 140 -45.75 7.02 7.11
N LEU A 141 -44.47 6.78 7.41
CA LEU A 141 -43.99 5.44 7.72
C LEU A 141 -44.55 4.92 9.04
N ASP A 142 -44.62 5.76 10.09
CA ASP A 142 -45.24 5.39 11.37
C ASP A 142 -46.72 5.01 11.20
N ILE A 143 -47.48 5.81 10.45
CA ILE A 143 -48.90 5.54 10.18
C ILE A 143 -49.08 4.25 9.37
N LEU A 144 -48.21 4.01 8.37
CA LEU A 144 -48.20 2.74 7.64
C LEU A 144 -48.01 1.57 8.61
N LEU A 145 -46.99 1.62 9.47
CA LEU A 145 -46.70 0.53 10.39
C LEU A 145 -47.82 0.28 11.39
N ILE A 146 -48.42 1.32 11.96
CA ILE A 146 -49.59 1.18 12.84
C ILE A 146 -50.73 0.47 12.11
N LYS A 147 -51.05 0.88 10.88
CA LYS A 147 -52.12 0.24 10.09
C LYS A 147 -51.80 -1.22 9.77
N LEU A 148 -50.56 -1.53 9.43
CA LEU A 148 -50.14 -2.92 9.18
C LEU A 148 -50.29 -3.78 10.43
N LEU A 149 -49.87 -3.28 11.59
CA LEU A 149 -50.01 -3.98 12.87
C LEU A 149 -51.49 -4.20 13.24
N ASP A 150 -52.34 -3.17 13.09
CA ASP A 150 -53.78 -3.27 13.29
C ASP A 150 -54.41 -4.31 12.35
N GLU A 151 -53.97 -4.35 11.09
CA GLU A 151 -54.45 -5.29 10.09
C GLU A 151 -54.01 -6.74 10.41
N VAL A 152 -52.80 -6.93 10.93
CA VAL A 152 -52.33 -8.23 11.44
C VAL A 152 -53.21 -8.71 12.59
N GLU A 153 -53.50 -7.85 13.57
CA GLU A 153 -54.36 -8.21 14.73
C GLU A 153 -55.80 -8.49 14.30
N ALA A 154 -56.35 -7.69 13.38
CA ALA A 154 -57.70 -7.86 12.86
C ALA A 154 -57.87 -9.15 12.05
N LYS A 155 -56.93 -9.45 11.16
CA LYS A 155 -56.94 -10.67 10.33
C LYS A 155 -56.45 -11.91 11.07
N LYS A 156 -55.74 -11.73 12.18
CA LYS A 156 -55.05 -12.79 12.94
C LYS A 156 -54.15 -13.65 12.04
N SER A 157 -53.53 -13.01 11.06
CA SER A 157 -52.68 -13.66 10.05
C SER A 157 -51.70 -12.64 9.48
N ILE A 158 -50.52 -13.12 9.12
CA ILE A 158 -49.47 -12.35 8.44
C ILE A 158 -49.21 -12.79 7.00
N THR A 159 -49.93 -13.79 6.46
CA THR A 159 -49.64 -14.32 5.11
C THR A 159 -49.86 -13.30 3.99
N TRP A 160 -50.77 -12.34 4.19
CA TRP A 160 -51.08 -11.28 3.22
C TRP A 160 -49.97 -10.23 3.08
N THR A 161 -49.02 -10.18 4.02
CA THR A 161 -47.97 -9.15 4.05
C THR A 161 -47.01 -9.28 2.88
N ASN A 162 -46.78 -10.49 2.36
CA ASN A 162 -46.00 -10.72 1.14
C ASN A 162 -46.64 -10.00 -0.05
N ASP A 163 -47.95 -10.16 -0.25
CA ASP A 163 -48.68 -9.46 -1.31
C ASP A 163 -48.65 -7.93 -1.10
N PHE A 164 -48.76 -7.47 0.16
CA PHE A 164 -48.62 -6.05 0.47
C PHE A 164 -47.24 -5.54 0.02
N PHE A 165 -46.17 -6.24 0.39
CA PHE A 165 -44.82 -5.81 0.07
C PHE A 165 -44.51 -5.85 -1.43
N ASP A 166 -44.99 -6.87 -2.15
CA ASP A 166 -44.86 -6.97 -3.60
C ASP A 166 -45.54 -5.80 -4.33
N ASN A 167 -46.60 -5.24 -3.75
CA ASN A 167 -47.33 -4.10 -4.29
C ASN A 167 -46.85 -2.72 -3.75
N ASN A 168 -45.93 -2.68 -2.79
CA ASN A 168 -45.43 -1.46 -2.16
C ASN A 168 -43.94 -1.22 -2.43
N GLU A 169 -43.63 -0.84 -3.68
CA GLU A 169 -42.26 -0.62 -4.15
C GLU A 169 -41.47 0.40 -3.31
N ASN A 170 -42.13 1.46 -2.82
CA ASN A 170 -41.51 2.47 -1.96
C ASN A 170 -41.00 1.87 -0.64
N PHE A 171 -41.81 1.02 0.00
CA PHE A 171 -41.45 0.37 1.26
C PHE A 171 -40.32 -0.64 1.04
N TYR A 172 -40.43 -1.48 0.00
CA TYR A 172 -39.38 -2.43 -0.34
C TYR A 172 -38.05 -1.74 -0.64
N SER A 173 -38.07 -0.67 -1.42
CA SER A 173 -36.87 0.09 -1.79
C SER A 173 -36.19 0.69 -0.57
N LEU A 174 -36.98 1.20 0.39
CA LEU A 174 -36.47 1.73 1.65
C LEU A 174 -35.72 0.67 2.47
N ILE A 175 -36.35 -0.49 2.67
CA ILE A 175 -35.75 -1.60 3.42
C ILE A 175 -34.53 -2.15 2.72
N LYS A 176 -34.58 -2.28 1.39
CA LYS A 176 -33.44 -2.72 0.59
C LYS A 176 -32.25 -1.77 0.76
N LEU A 177 -32.48 -0.46 0.70
CA LEU A 177 -31.45 0.54 0.94
C LEU A 177 -30.88 0.41 2.35
N SER A 178 -31.74 0.27 3.37
CA SER A 178 -31.32 0.03 4.74
C SER A 178 -30.47 -1.23 4.86
N SER A 179 -30.91 -2.37 4.33
CA SER A 179 -30.14 -3.63 4.38
C SER A 179 -28.75 -3.50 3.73
N GLY A 180 -28.59 -2.59 2.77
CA GLY A 180 -27.32 -2.29 2.11
C GLY A 180 -26.26 -1.79 3.08
N VAL A 181 -26.60 -0.90 4.02
CA VAL A 181 -25.61 -0.39 5.00
C VAL A 181 -25.23 -1.46 6.02
N PHE A 182 -26.17 -2.31 6.44
CA PHE A 182 -25.86 -3.44 7.32
C PHE A 182 -24.97 -4.47 6.62
N SER A 183 -25.28 -4.80 5.35
CA SER A 183 -24.41 -5.67 4.55
C SER A 183 -23.03 -5.05 4.33
N LEU A 184 -22.91 -3.72 4.22
CA LEU A 184 -21.62 -3.03 4.10
C LEU A 184 -20.78 -3.21 5.36
N ILE A 185 -21.38 -3.01 6.54
CA ILE A 185 -20.70 -3.25 7.83
C ILE A 185 -20.28 -4.71 7.95
N ASN A 186 -21.19 -5.66 7.70
CA ASN A 186 -20.93 -7.08 7.89
C ASN A 186 -19.80 -7.59 6.98
N LYS A 187 -19.80 -7.20 5.69
CA LYS A 187 -18.79 -7.63 4.70
C LYS A 187 -17.47 -6.86 4.76
N SER A 188 -17.37 -5.85 5.63
CA SER A 188 -16.13 -5.08 5.78
C SER A 188 -15.01 -5.93 6.41
N SER A 189 -13.76 -5.52 6.15
CA SER A 189 -12.56 -6.10 6.77
C SER A 189 -12.29 -5.60 8.18
N LEU A 190 -13.26 -4.89 8.78
CA LEU A 190 -13.15 -4.36 10.14
C LEU A 190 -13.13 -5.50 11.17
N THR A 191 -12.54 -5.21 12.33
CA THR A 191 -12.65 -6.07 13.51
C THR A 191 -14.08 -6.15 14.01
N GLN A 192 -14.41 -7.17 14.81
CA GLN A 192 -15.76 -7.32 15.35
C GLN A 192 -16.15 -6.12 16.24
N ASP A 193 -15.20 -5.60 17.03
CA ASP A 193 -15.45 -4.44 17.90
C ASP A 193 -15.74 -3.17 17.08
N GLU A 194 -15.02 -2.93 16.00
CA GLU A 194 -15.29 -1.82 15.08
C GLU A 194 -16.66 -1.97 14.41
N LYS A 195 -17.01 -3.18 13.95
CA LYS A 195 -18.34 -3.46 13.38
C LYS A 195 -19.45 -3.14 14.37
N ASN A 196 -19.29 -3.55 15.62
CA ASN A 196 -20.25 -3.25 16.69
C ASN A 196 -20.38 -1.74 16.93
N ASN A 197 -19.26 -0.99 16.91
CA ASN A 197 -19.29 0.47 17.05
C ASN A 197 -20.05 1.15 15.91
N TYR A 198 -19.79 0.78 14.65
CA TYR A 198 -20.53 1.34 13.51
C TYR A 198 -22.00 0.94 13.52
N LEU A 199 -22.33 -0.27 13.99
CA LEU A 199 -23.71 -0.71 14.14
C LEU A 199 -24.47 0.12 15.19
N LEU A 200 -23.86 0.39 16.35
CA LEU A 200 -24.43 1.26 17.38
C LEU A 200 -24.59 2.69 16.89
N LEU A 201 -23.61 3.20 16.14
CA LEU A 201 -23.69 4.52 15.51
C LEU A 201 -24.84 4.57 14.51
N LEU A 202 -24.97 3.56 13.66
CA LEU A 202 -26.06 3.45 12.69
C LEU A 202 -27.42 3.43 13.41
N ALA A 203 -27.58 2.57 14.42
CA ALA A 203 -28.80 2.49 15.22
C ALA A 203 -29.18 3.84 15.87
N SER A 204 -28.17 4.64 16.25
CA SER A 204 -28.37 5.98 16.81
C SER A 204 -28.78 7.03 15.77
N ILE A 205 -28.44 6.81 14.50
CA ILE A 205 -28.69 7.75 13.39
C ILE A 205 -30.01 7.40 12.66
N LEU A 206 -30.39 6.12 12.63
CA LEU A 206 -31.61 5.69 11.95
C LEU A 206 -32.88 6.26 12.61
N PRO A 207 -33.85 6.75 11.83
CA PRO A 207 -35.14 7.17 12.36
C PRO A 207 -35.87 6.02 13.08
N SER A 208 -36.54 6.31 14.20
CA SER A 208 -37.30 5.32 14.97
C SER A 208 -38.35 4.59 14.14
N CYS A 209 -39.04 5.31 13.24
CA CYS A 209 -40.01 4.73 12.31
C CYS A 209 -39.40 3.63 11.42
N LEU A 210 -38.16 3.81 10.99
CA LEU A 210 -37.46 2.83 10.16
C LEU A 210 -36.96 1.64 11.00
N ILE A 211 -36.54 1.87 12.23
CA ILE A 211 -36.21 0.80 13.18
C ILE A 211 -37.45 -0.09 13.39
N ASN A 212 -38.61 0.52 13.63
CA ASN A 212 -39.88 -0.20 13.78
C ASN A 212 -40.27 -0.95 12.49
N ALA A 213 -40.01 -0.38 11.32
CA ALA A 213 -40.22 -1.07 10.04
C ALA A 213 -39.33 -2.32 9.90
N ILE A 214 -38.06 -2.22 10.30
CA ILE A 214 -37.12 -3.36 10.28
C ILE A 214 -37.54 -4.43 11.29
N CYS A 215 -38.05 -4.04 12.47
CA CYS A 215 -38.64 -4.96 13.45
C CYS A 215 -39.90 -5.66 12.90
N PHE A 216 -40.79 -4.93 12.22
CA PHE A 216 -41.98 -5.50 11.58
C PHE A 216 -41.62 -6.56 10.53
N ILE A 217 -40.57 -6.32 9.74
CA ILE A 217 -40.12 -7.29 8.72
C ILE A 217 -39.59 -8.57 9.36
N ARG A 218 -38.88 -8.45 10.50
CA ARG A 218 -38.45 -9.62 11.27
C ARG A 218 -39.65 -10.42 11.79
N LEU A 219 -40.69 -9.75 12.28
CA LEU A 219 -41.91 -10.38 12.77
C LEU A 219 -42.61 -11.20 11.67
N VAL A 220 -42.73 -10.61 10.48
CA VAL A 220 -43.42 -11.23 9.33
C VAL A 220 -42.60 -12.37 8.75
N GLY A 221 -41.27 -12.28 8.81
CA GLY A 221 -40.34 -13.39 8.73
C GLY A 221 -40.49 -14.25 7.48
N ASP A 222 -39.97 -13.75 6.34
CA ASP A 222 -39.35 -14.54 5.26
C ASP A 222 -38.82 -13.64 4.14
N TRP A 223 -38.23 -12.49 4.50
CA TRP A 223 -37.63 -11.59 3.51
C TRP A 223 -36.13 -11.83 3.38
N PRO A 224 -35.58 -12.07 2.18
CA PRO A 224 -34.14 -12.31 1.99
C PRO A 224 -33.24 -11.21 2.59
N LEU A 225 -33.77 -9.98 2.68
CA LEU A 225 -33.10 -8.82 3.24
C LEU A 225 -33.00 -8.85 4.78
N SER A 226 -33.80 -9.66 5.48
CA SER A 226 -33.83 -9.71 6.94
C SER A 226 -32.53 -10.21 7.55
N ARG A 227 -31.85 -11.15 6.86
CA ARG A 227 -30.58 -11.74 7.30
C ARG A 227 -29.50 -10.71 7.54
N HIS A 228 -29.46 -9.63 6.76
CA HIS A 228 -28.45 -8.59 6.94
C HIS A 228 -28.58 -7.86 8.28
N PHE A 229 -29.79 -7.72 8.80
CA PHE A 229 -30.01 -7.12 10.12
C PHE A 229 -29.69 -8.12 11.24
N GLU A 230 -30.06 -9.40 11.06
CA GLU A 230 -29.79 -10.48 12.01
C GLU A 230 -28.30 -10.78 12.16
N ASP A 231 -27.58 -10.96 11.05
CA ASP A 231 -26.15 -11.30 11.03
C ASP A 231 -25.28 -10.24 11.71
N CYS A 232 -25.76 -9.00 11.76
CA CYS A 232 -25.06 -7.90 12.43
C CYS A 232 -25.31 -7.86 13.94
N GLY A 233 -26.27 -8.60 14.48
CA GLY A 233 -26.71 -8.45 15.87
C GLY A 233 -27.55 -7.19 16.10
N PHE A 234 -28.20 -6.64 15.07
CA PHE A 234 -28.98 -5.38 15.19
C PHE A 234 -30.07 -5.46 16.26
N TYR A 235 -30.76 -6.59 16.34
CA TYR A 235 -31.87 -6.82 17.26
C TYR A 235 -31.43 -7.07 18.70
N GLU A 236 -30.12 -7.22 18.96
CA GLU A 236 -29.54 -7.41 20.30
C GLU A 236 -29.20 -6.06 20.96
N ILE A 237 -29.28 -4.95 20.22
CA ILE A 237 -29.03 -3.61 20.73
C ILE A 237 -30.14 -3.21 21.70
N ALA A 238 -29.75 -2.75 22.90
CA ALA A 238 -30.68 -2.22 23.90
C ALA A 238 -31.51 -1.06 23.31
N GLY A 239 -32.83 -1.11 23.49
CA GLY A 239 -33.80 -0.22 22.86
C GLY A 239 -34.40 -0.75 21.55
N ILE A 240 -33.61 -1.42 20.69
CA ILE A 240 -34.14 -2.12 19.51
C ILE A 240 -34.82 -3.43 19.94
N ALA A 241 -34.17 -4.16 20.86
CA ALA A 241 -34.76 -5.34 21.48
C ALA A 241 -36.11 -5.00 22.14
N GLU A 242 -36.20 -3.87 22.85
CA GLU A 242 -37.44 -3.39 23.48
C GLU A 242 -38.52 -3.09 22.44
N ALA A 243 -38.17 -2.38 21.36
CA ALA A 243 -39.10 -2.08 20.26
C ALA A 243 -39.60 -3.35 19.53
N TYR A 244 -38.76 -4.39 19.44
CA TYR A 244 -39.17 -5.67 18.87
C TYR A 244 -40.08 -6.46 19.82
N ASP A 245 -39.79 -6.45 21.12
CA ASP A 245 -40.59 -7.11 22.15
C ASP A 245 -42.04 -6.56 22.20
N GLU A 246 -42.24 -5.27 21.91
CA GLU A 246 -43.58 -4.66 21.83
C GLU A 246 -44.51 -5.32 20.81
N ILE A 247 -43.96 -5.82 19.69
CA ILE A 247 -44.71 -6.44 18.60
C ILE A 247 -44.57 -7.97 18.56
N LEU A 248 -43.73 -8.56 19.42
CA LEU A 248 -43.41 -9.98 19.43
C LEU A 248 -44.63 -10.87 19.68
N ASN A 249 -45.62 -10.38 20.42
CA ASN A 249 -46.87 -11.10 20.70
C ASN A 249 -47.70 -11.42 19.44
N LEU A 250 -47.46 -10.73 18.32
CA LEU A 250 -48.11 -10.94 17.04
C LEU A 250 -47.51 -12.12 16.26
N GLU A 251 -46.32 -12.60 16.66
CA GLU A 251 -45.63 -13.71 15.97
C GLU A 251 -46.47 -15.00 16.02
N LYS A 252 -47.37 -15.13 17.00
CA LYS A 252 -48.35 -16.22 17.10
C LYS A 252 -49.22 -16.38 15.85
N TYR A 253 -49.36 -15.33 15.03
CA TYR A 253 -50.15 -15.33 13.79
C TYR A 253 -49.36 -15.77 12.56
N ARG A 254 -48.11 -16.23 12.73
CA ARG A 254 -47.21 -16.71 11.66
C ARG A 254 -47.55 -18.11 11.13
N ASN A 255 -48.35 -18.88 11.88
CA ASN A 255 -48.73 -20.26 11.56
C ASN A 255 -50.18 -20.39 11.09
#